data_AF-A0A2D4VJL5-F1
#
_entry.id   AF-A0A2D4VJL5-F1
#
_cell.length_a   1.000
_cell.length_b   1.000
_cell.length_c   1.000
_cell.angle_alpha   90.00
_cell.angle_beta   90.00
_cell.angle_gamma   90.00
#
_symmetry.space_group_name_H-M   'P 1'
#
loop_
_entity.id
_entity.type
_entity.pdbx_description
1 polymer ?
#
loop_
_entity_poly.entity_id
_entity_poly.type
_entity_poly.pdbx_seq_one_letter_code
_entity_poly.pdbx_strand_id
1 'polypeptide(L)' 'MTSKLKLSFVPDDKPVKLSVEPPPDVHRDLLDYAAVMARETGQAAPDPARLIAPMIQRFMATDRAFVRLRKARSRAE' A
#
# COMPACT_ATOMS: atom_id res chain seq x y z
N MET A 1 21.25 10.34 1.63
CA MET A 1 19.81 10.35 1.96
C MET A 1 19.35 8.90 2.00
N THR A 2 19.14 8.33 3.18
CA THR A 2 18.70 6.94 3.32
C THR A 2 17.20 6.86 3.01
N SER A 3 16.86 6.31 1.84
CA SER A 3 15.47 6.12 1.41
C SER A 3 14.80 5.07 2.29
N LYS A 4 14.10 5.49 3.33
CA LYS A 4 13.30 4.62 4.18
C LYS A 4 12.02 4.21 3.44
N LEU A 5 11.66 2.92 3.46
CA LEU A 5 10.41 2.44 2.87
C LEU A 5 9.20 3.19 3.44
N LYS A 6 8.26 3.55 2.56
CA LYS A 6 7.01 4.24 2.94
C LYS A 6 6.04 3.35 3.71
N LEU A 7 6.16 2.03 3.56
CA LEU A 7 5.42 1.01 4.27
C LEU A 7 6.42 0.13 5.03
N SER A 8 6.16 -0.10 6.32
CA SER A 8 7.03 -0.92 7.19
C SER A 8 6.27 -2.06 7.89
N PHE A 9 4.95 -2.12 7.71
CA PHE A 9 4.06 -3.10 8.35
C PHE A 9 2.76 -3.24 7.55
N VAL A 10 2.14 -4.42 7.56
CA VAL A 10 0.85 -4.70 6.92
C VAL A 10 -0.24 -4.77 8.02
N PRO A 11 -1.23 -3.85 8.04
CA PRO A 11 -2.33 -3.89 9.00
C PRO A 11 -3.23 -5.12 8.84
N ASP A 12 -3.80 -5.59 9.95
CA ASP A 12 -4.80 -6.67 10.00
C ASP A 12 -6.20 -6.07 10.17
N ASP A 13 -6.83 -5.66 9.05
CA ASP A 13 -8.18 -5.06 9.00
C ASP A 13 -9.20 -6.05 8.41
N LYS A 14 -10.50 -5.91 8.75
CA LYS A 14 -11.60 -6.71 8.14
C LYS A 14 -11.66 -6.45 6.63
N PRO A 15 -11.25 -7.38 5.77
CA PRO A 15 -11.05 -7.10 4.36
C PRO A 15 -12.35 -7.30 3.58
N VAL A 16 -12.64 -6.39 2.65
CA VAL A 16 -13.60 -6.63 1.56
C VAL A 16 -12.84 -7.33 0.44
N LYS A 17 -13.29 -8.51 0.02
CA LYS A 17 -12.65 -9.25 -1.07
C LYS A 17 -12.86 -8.52 -2.39
N LEU A 18 -11.75 -8.16 -3.04
CA LEU A 18 -11.71 -7.59 -4.37
C LEU A 18 -10.67 -8.36 -5.19
N SER A 19 -11.03 -8.78 -6.40
CA SER A 19 -10.07 -9.39 -7.33
C SER A 19 -9.30 -8.29 -8.04
N VAL A 20 -7.96 -8.33 -7.97
CA VAL A 20 -7.08 -7.34 -8.61
C VAL A 20 -6.20 -8.08 -9.61
N GLU A 21 -6.14 -7.59 -10.84
CA GLU A 21 -5.25 -8.10 -11.88
C GLU A 21 -4.21 -7.01 -12.21
N PRO A 22 -3.06 -6.98 -11.52
CA PRO A 22 -2.01 -6.03 -11.81
C PRO A 22 -1.28 -6.41 -13.12
N PRO A 23 -0.75 -5.43 -13.87
CA PRO A 23 0.11 -5.74 -15.01
C PRO A 23 1.42 -6.45 -14.55
N PRO A 24 2.11 -7.19 -15.45
CA PRO A 24 3.24 -8.05 -15.06
C PRO A 24 4.44 -7.31 -14.44
N ASP A 25 4.69 -6.07 -14.86
CA ASP A 25 5.72 -5.19 -14.29
C ASP A 25 5.40 -4.84 -12.84
N VAL A 26 4.16 -4.46 -12.55
CA VAL A 26 3.70 -4.15 -11.18
C VAL A 26 3.84 -5.37 -10.27
N HIS A 27 3.52 -6.57 -10.76
CA HIS A 27 3.71 -7.79 -9.96
C HIS A 27 5.19 -8.04 -9.60
N ARG A 28 6.11 -7.80 -10.55
CA ARG A 28 7.57 -7.90 -10.30
C ARG A 28 8.03 -6.86 -9.29
N ASP A 29 7.56 -5.62 -9.43
CA ASP A 29 7.88 -4.55 -8.48
C ASP A 29 7.37 -4.87 -7.06
N LEU A 30 6.20 -5.50 -6.92
CA LEU A 30 5.67 -5.93 -5.62
C LEU A 30 6.52 -7.04 -4.99
N LEU A 31 7.03 -7.99 -5.78
CA LEU A 31 7.96 -9.02 -5.31
C LEU A 31 9.26 -8.40 -4.80
N ASP A 32 9.84 -7.48 -5.58
CA ASP A 32 11.07 -6.79 -5.21
C ASP A 32 10.85 -5.94 -3.95
N TYR A 33 9.71 -5.25 -3.84
CA TYR A 33 9.35 -4.48 -2.66
C TYR A 33 9.23 -5.36 -1.41
N ALA A 34 8.59 -6.53 -1.52
CA ALA A 34 8.48 -7.49 -0.42
C ALA A 34 9.86 -7.99 0.03
N ALA A 35 10.77 -8.26 -0.92
CA ALA A 35 12.14 -8.68 -0.63
C ALA A 35 12.95 -7.58 0.07
N VAL A 36 12.85 -6.33 -0.37
CA VAL A 36 13.51 -5.19 0.30
C VAL A 36 12.94 -5.01 1.72
N MET A 37 11.61 -5.10 1.87
CA MET A 37 10.97 -4.99 3.19
C MET A 37 11.47 -6.05 4.16
N ALA A 38 11.55 -7.32 3.73
CA ALA A 38 12.08 -8.41 4.55
C ALA A 38 13.50 -8.13 5.04
N ARG A 39 14.34 -7.58 4.16
CA ARG A 39 15.72 -7.21 4.49
C ARG A 39 15.79 -6.05 5.48
N GLU A 40 14.91 -5.06 5.37
CA GLU A 40 14.89 -3.91 6.28
C GLU A 40 14.30 -4.25 7.66
N THR A 41 13.27 -5.10 7.72
CA THR A 41 12.59 -5.42 8.99
C THR A 41 13.16 -6.66 9.68
N GLY A 42 13.95 -7.48 8.96
CA GLY A 42 14.41 -8.79 9.43
C GLY A 42 13.30 -9.84 9.51
N GLN A 43 12.11 -9.54 8.98
CA GLN A 43 10.96 -10.44 8.94
C GLN A 43 10.89 -11.18 7.60
N ALA A 44 10.06 -12.21 7.52
CA ALA A 44 9.77 -12.87 6.25
C ALA A 44 9.12 -11.90 5.25
N ALA A 45 9.45 -12.07 3.96
CA ALA A 45 8.81 -11.29 2.90
C ALA A 45 7.29 -11.56 2.90
N PRO A 46 6.45 -10.51 2.94
CA PRO A 46 5.01 -10.69 2.84
C PRO A 46 4.63 -11.16 1.43
N ASP A 47 3.47 -11.80 1.32
CA ASP A 47 2.81 -12.05 0.03
C ASP A 47 2.61 -10.71 -0.71
N PRO A 48 3.04 -10.57 -1.99
CA PRO A 48 2.81 -9.39 -2.82
C PRO A 48 1.36 -8.89 -2.79
N ALA A 49 0.38 -9.79 -2.77
CA ALA A 49 -1.04 -9.41 -2.74
C ALA A 49 -1.41 -8.65 -1.45
N ARG A 50 -0.74 -8.98 -0.32
CA ARG A 50 -0.96 -8.31 0.98
C ARG A 50 -0.37 -6.89 1.02
N LEU A 51 0.49 -6.53 0.07
CA LEU A 51 1.04 -5.18 -0.04
C LEU A 51 0.07 -4.21 -0.74
N ILE A 52 -0.80 -4.71 -1.62
CA ILE A 52 -1.66 -3.89 -2.49
C ILE A 52 -2.55 -2.96 -1.64
N ALA A 53 -3.28 -3.52 -0.69
CA ALA A 53 -4.20 -2.74 0.16
C ALA A 53 -3.50 -1.62 0.96
N PRO A 54 -2.45 -1.90 1.77
CA PRO A 54 -1.77 -0.84 2.52
C PRO A 54 -1.04 0.16 1.63
N MET A 55 -0.53 -0.23 0.46
CA MET A 55 0.06 0.71 -0.49
C MET A 55 -0.98 1.68 -1.06
N ILE A 56 -2.16 1.19 -1.46
CA ILE A 56 -3.27 2.03 -1.94
C ILE A 56 -3.77 2.94 -0.82
N GLN A 57 -3.94 2.42 0.40
CA GLN A 57 -4.34 3.22 1.55
C GLN A 57 -3.34 4.35 1.81
N ARG A 58 -2.04 4.07 1.76
CA ARG A 58 -0.99 5.08 1.93
C ARG A 58 -1.01 6.11 0.80
N PHE A 59 -1.23 5.68 -0.44
CA PHE A 59 -1.40 6.58 -1.58
C PHE A 59 -2.57 7.54 -1.37
N MET A 60 -3.78 7.01 -1.10
CA MET A 60 -4.98 7.81 -0.84
C MET A 60 -4.82 8.77 0.35
N ALA A 61 -4.15 8.33 1.42
CA ALA A 61 -3.92 9.16 2.60
C ALA A 61 -2.94 10.33 2.33
N THR A 62 -2.04 10.19 1.36
CA THR A 62 -0.99 11.18 1.07
C THR A 62 -1.31 12.09 -0.11
N ASP A 63 -2.26 11.71 -0.96
CA ASP A 63 -2.80 12.59 -1.99
C ASP A 63 -3.64 13.71 -1.36
N ARG A 64 -3.04 14.91 -1.26
CA ARG A 64 -3.67 16.08 -0.65
C ARG A 64 -4.91 16.53 -1.41
N ALA A 65 -4.92 16.43 -2.74
CA ALA A 65 -6.06 16.83 -3.54
C ALA A 65 -7.24 15.91 -3.27
N PHE A 66 -6.98 14.59 -3.29
CA PHE A 66 -7.98 13.58 -2.91
C PHE A 66 -8.52 13.80 -1.49
N VAL A 67 -7.63 13.97 -0.51
CA VAL A 67 -8.03 14.20 0.89
C VAL A 67 -8.91 15.44 1.03
N ARG A 68 -8.57 16.53 0.33
CA ARG A 68 -9.35 17.78 0.39
C ARG A 68 -10.73 17.62 -0.22
N LEU A 69 -10.83 17.03 -1.41
CA LEU A 69 -12.10 16.80 -2.10
C LEU A 69 -13.01 15.83 -1.32
N ARG A 70 -12.44 14.77 -0.75
CA ARG A 70 -13.19 13.83 0.10
C ARG A 70 -13.78 14.50 1.33
N LYS A 71 -13.01 15.36 2.02
CA LYS A 71 -13.50 16.13 3.18
C LYS A 71 -14.58 17.15 2.82
N ALA A 72 -14.54 17.72 1.61
CA ALA A 72 -15.57 18.63 1.15
C ALA A 72 -16.90 17.89 0.88
N ARG A 73 -16.82 16.72 0.23
CA ARG A 73 -17.99 15.86 -0.02
C ARG A 73 -18.65 15.39 1.28
N SER A 74 -17.87 14.91 2.25
CA SER A 74 -18.41 14.43 3.54
C SER A 74 -19.03 15.51 4.43
N ARG A 75 -18.92 16.79 4.05
CA ARG A 75 -19.59 17.92 4.75
C ARG A 75 -20.86 18.38 4.04
N ALA A 76 -21.05 17.95 2.79
CA ALA A 76 -22.23 18.27 1.98
C ALA A 76 -23.32 17.17 2.08
N GLU A 77 -22.92 15.97 2.49
CA GLU A 77 -23.79 14.86 2.92
C GLU A 77 -24.11 14.99 4.42
#